data_AF-A0A964VLP2-F1
#
_entry.id   AF-A0A964VLP2-F1
#
_cell.length_a   1.000
_cell.length_b   1.000
_cell.length_c   1.000
_cell.angle_alpha   90.00
_cell.angle_beta   90.00
_cell.angle_gamma   90.00
#
_symmetry.space_group_name_H-M   'P 1'
#
loop_
_entity.id
_entity.type
_entity.pdbx_description
1 polymer ?
#
loop_
_entity_poly.entity_id
_entity_poly.type
_entity_poly.pdbx_seq_one_letter_code
_entity_poly.pdbx_strand_id
1 'polypeptide(L)'
;MKSDGLPKHVLFAFVLALALYFGSFRVIEHFRQVKGPWQVAFRSDAEGLLSVTVSQPQLKISDVSFEFPDVQSDQSNTTRTVIFDSPITNIPFGKVIFLDTTFLPGTVTLDLFGHEIELLPRVLAVNRKEVSWKSGARFQLLQTEKPPPRDTPRKWNGARPKP
;
A
#
# COMPACT_ATOMS: atom_id res chain seq x y z
N MET A 1 27.56 39.91 35.24
CA MET A 1 27.74 39.63 33.80
C MET A 1 26.50 40.14 33.08
N LYS A 2 26.65 41.08 32.15
CA LYS A 2 25.53 41.66 31.38
C LYS A 2 25.11 40.67 30.30
N SER A 3 23.87 40.20 30.35
CA SER A 3 23.27 39.31 29.35
C SER A 3 22.86 40.12 28.13
N ASP A 4 23.82 40.68 27.40
CA ASP A 4 23.53 41.53 26.25
C ASP A 4 23.03 40.67 25.07
N GLY A 5 21.75 40.81 24.73
CA GLY A 5 21.12 40.32 23.49
C GLY A 5 20.93 38.80 23.34
N LEU A 6 21.73 37.96 24.00
CA LEU A 6 21.71 36.51 23.87
C LEU A 6 20.31 35.87 23.98
N PRO A 7 19.48 36.16 25.01
CA PRO A 7 18.14 35.57 25.10
C PRO A 7 17.21 36.00 23.94
N LYS A 8 17.40 37.19 23.38
CA LYS A 8 16.63 37.65 22.21
C LYS A 8 17.04 36.88 20.94
N HIS A 9 18.33 36.64 20.75
CA HIS A 9 18.83 35.84 19.63
C HIS A 9 18.39 34.38 19.72
N VAL A 10 18.43 33.79 20.92
CA VAL A 10 17.93 32.44 21.17
C VAL A 10 16.44 32.35 20.90
N LEU A 11 15.64 33.30 21.40
CA LEU A 11 14.20 33.34 21.14
C LEU A 11 13.90 33.50 19.64
N PHE A 12 14.62 34.38 18.95
CA PHE A 12 14.46 34.57 17.52
C PHE A 12 14.80 33.30 16.73
N ALA A 13 15.93 32.65 17.03
CA ALA A 13 16.33 31.40 16.39
C ALA A 13 15.31 30.29 16.65
N PHE A 14 14.76 30.22 17.87
CA PHE A 14 13.72 29.26 18.23
C PHE A 14 12.42 29.49 17.42
N VAL A 15 11.94 30.73 17.34
CA VAL A 15 10.75 31.07 16.55
C VAL A 15 10.97 30.77 15.06
N LEU A 16 12.15 31.10 14.53
CA LEU A 16 12.50 30.79 13.15
C LEU A 16 12.53 29.29 12.89
N ALA A 17 13.12 28.51 13.80
CA ALA A 17 13.15 27.05 13.70
C ALA A 17 11.74 26.45 13.72
N LEU A 18 10.85 26.93 14.59
CA LEU A 18 9.44 26.50 14.60
C LEU A 18 8.73 26.84 13.28
N ALA A 19 8.89 28.07 12.78
CA ALA A 19 8.27 28.49 11.53
C ALA A 19 8.73 27.61 10.35
N LEU A 20 10.03 27.33 10.26
CA LEU A 20 10.60 26.44 9.23
C LEU A 20 10.09 25.01 9.39
N TYR A 21 10.04 24.48 10.61
CA TYR A 21 9.53 23.15 10.88
C TYR A 21 8.07 23.00 10.43
N PHE A 22 7.18 23.86 10.93
CA PHE A 22 5.76 23.79 10.59
C PHE A 22 5.51 24.05 9.10
N GLY A 23 6.20 25.02 8.51
CA GLY A 23 6.10 25.30 7.08
C GLY A 23 6.49 24.09 6.23
N SER A 24 7.67 23.51 6.52
CA SER A 24 8.16 22.34 5.79
C SER A 24 7.25 21.13 5.98
N PHE A 25 6.80 20.87 7.22
CA PHE A 25 5.89 19.78 7.53
C PHE A 25 4.57 19.89 6.75
N ARG A 26 3.97 21.09 6.72
CA ARG A 26 2.71 21.32 5.97
C ARG A 26 2.88 21.10 4.47
N VAL A 27 4.01 21.52 3.90
CA VAL A 27 4.31 21.30 2.49
C VAL A 27 4.47 19.81 2.18
N ILE A 28 5.22 19.08 3.00
CA ILE A 28 5.40 17.63 2.84
C ILE A 28 4.07 16.90 2.97
N GLU A 29 3.28 17.22 4.00
CA GLU A 29 1.97 16.58 4.22
C GLU A 29 0.99 16.90 3.09
N HIS A 30 1.02 18.12 2.53
CA HIS A 30 0.25 18.44 1.34
C HIS A 30 0.64 17.53 0.17
N PHE A 31 1.94 17.47 -0.18
CA PHE A 31 2.43 16.62 -1.27
C PHE A 31 2.12 15.14 -1.08
N ARG A 32 2.14 14.66 0.17
CA ARG A 32 1.75 13.29 0.51
C ARG A 32 0.33 12.97 0.07
N GLN A 33 -0.61 13.91 0.21
CA GLN A 33 -2.03 13.66 0.00
C GLN A 33 -2.55 14.01 -1.41
N VAL A 34 -1.78 14.74 -2.23
CA VAL A 34 -2.23 15.27 -3.54
C VAL A 34 -2.91 14.21 -4.43
N LYS A 35 -2.36 13.00 -4.54
CA LYS A 35 -2.91 11.96 -5.43
C LYS A 35 -3.94 11.06 -4.78
N GLY A 36 -4.14 11.14 -3.47
CA GLY A 36 -5.08 10.29 -2.74
C GLY A 36 -4.69 8.79 -2.72
N PRO A 37 -5.32 8.00 -1.84
CA PRO A 37 -4.94 6.62 -1.53
C PRO A 37 -5.48 5.60 -2.54
N TRP A 38 -4.96 4.37 -2.47
CA TRP A 38 -5.64 3.20 -3.03
C TRP A 38 -6.90 2.86 -2.22
N GLN A 39 -8.00 2.54 -2.91
CA GLN A 39 -9.23 2.07 -2.30
C GLN A 39 -9.50 0.65 -2.75
N VAL A 40 -9.56 -0.28 -1.80
CA VAL A 40 -9.67 -1.71 -2.07
C VAL A 40 -10.90 -2.25 -1.35
N ALA A 41 -11.91 -2.64 -2.11
CA ALA A 41 -13.14 -3.25 -1.62
C ALA A 41 -13.02 -4.77 -1.63
N PHE A 42 -13.10 -5.38 -0.46
CA PHE A 42 -13.13 -6.82 -0.25
C PHE A 42 -14.58 -7.26 -0.17
N ARG A 43 -14.97 -8.25 -0.97
CA ARG A 43 -16.35 -8.72 -1.09
C ARG A 43 -16.43 -10.23 -0.99
N SER A 44 -17.48 -10.71 -0.33
CA SER A 44 -18.00 -12.06 -0.45
C SER A 44 -19.43 -11.99 -0.97
N ASP A 45 -19.74 -12.75 -2.02
CA ASP A 45 -21.09 -12.82 -2.58
C ASP A 45 -22.01 -13.76 -1.78
N ALA A 46 -23.20 -14.03 -2.31
CA ALA A 46 -24.20 -14.89 -1.66
C ALA A 46 -23.76 -16.36 -1.65
N GLU A 47 -23.01 -16.77 -2.67
CA GLU A 47 -22.41 -18.08 -2.85
C GLU A 47 -21.09 -18.24 -2.06
N GLY A 48 -20.62 -17.18 -1.41
CA GLY A 48 -19.40 -17.16 -0.61
C GLY A 48 -18.11 -17.00 -1.42
N LEU A 49 -18.19 -16.72 -2.72
CA LEU A 49 -17.03 -16.46 -3.57
C LEU A 49 -16.42 -15.10 -3.22
N LEU A 50 -15.09 -15.12 -3.13
CA LEU A 50 -14.33 -13.94 -2.74
C LEU A 50 -13.91 -13.13 -3.95
N SER A 51 -14.07 -11.82 -3.84
CA SER A 51 -13.56 -10.87 -4.82
C SER A 51 -12.99 -9.62 -4.17
N VAL A 52 -12.03 -9.01 -4.87
CA VAL A 52 -11.42 -7.75 -4.48
C VAL A 52 -11.54 -6.77 -5.63
N THR A 53 -12.06 -5.58 -5.37
CA THR A 53 -12.16 -4.50 -6.35
C THR A 53 -11.26 -3.34 -5.96
N VAL A 54 -10.41 -2.90 -6.88
CA VAL A 54 -9.45 -1.81 -6.67
C VAL A 54 -9.88 -0.57 -7.45
N SER A 55 -9.76 0.58 -6.81
CA SER A 55 -9.97 1.89 -7.43
C SER A 55 -8.96 2.92 -6.93
N GLN A 56 -8.64 3.88 -7.80
CA GLN A 56 -7.80 5.03 -7.54
C GLN A 56 -8.30 6.21 -8.40
N PRO A 57 -9.03 7.18 -7.79
CA PRO A 57 -9.70 8.24 -8.53
C PRO A 57 -8.77 9.19 -9.31
N GLN A 58 -7.65 9.62 -8.72
CA GLN A 58 -6.73 10.60 -9.34
C GLN A 58 -5.96 10.03 -10.54
N LEU A 59 -5.75 8.73 -10.57
CA LEU A 59 -5.16 7.98 -11.68
C LEU A 59 -6.23 7.49 -12.69
N LYS A 60 -7.51 7.80 -12.45
CA LYS A 60 -8.66 7.35 -13.29
C LYS A 60 -8.78 5.83 -13.40
N ILE A 61 -8.37 5.11 -12.36
CA ILE A 61 -8.49 3.66 -12.25
C ILE A 61 -9.77 3.36 -11.47
N SER A 62 -10.71 2.62 -12.05
CA SER A 62 -11.93 2.21 -11.38
C SER A 62 -12.28 0.76 -11.67
N ASP A 63 -12.93 0.10 -10.71
CA ASP A 63 -13.59 -1.19 -10.87
C ASP A 63 -12.69 -2.33 -11.39
N VAL A 64 -11.40 -2.32 -11.03
CA VAL A 64 -10.50 -3.42 -11.37
C VAL A 64 -10.74 -4.56 -10.39
N SER A 65 -11.30 -5.69 -10.86
CA SER A 65 -11.70 -6.80 -10.00
C SER A 65 -10.74 -8.00 -10.09
N PHE A 66 -10.55 -8.64 -8.95
CA PHE A 66 -9.86 -9.91 -8.77
C PHE A 66 -10.85 -10.89 -8.17
N GLU A 67 -11.11 -11.98 -8.87
CA GLU A 67 -12.05 -13.03 -8.47
C GLU A 67 -11.27 -14.29 -8.12
N PHE A 68 -11.66 -14.93 -7.02
CA PHE A 68 -11.02 -16.14 -6.51
C PHE A 68 -12.03 -17.30 -6.54
N PRO A 69 -12.27 -17.92 -7.71
CA PRO A 69 -13.34 -18.90 -7.87
C PRO A 69 -13.13 -20.18 -7.04
N ASP A 70 -11.88 -20.50 -6.73
CA ASP A 70 -11.49 -21.70 -5.97
C ASP A 70 -11.50 -21.48 -4.45
N VAL A 71 -11.86 -20.28 -3.97
CA VAL A 71 -11.82 -19.91 -2.56
C VAL A 71 -13.20 -19.47 -2.10
N GLN A 72 -13.73 -20.15 -1.10
CA GLN A 72 -14.99 -19.80 -0.46
C GLN A 72 -14.76 -19.24 0.96
N SER A 73 -15.63 -18.34 1.36
CA SER A 73 -15.70 -17.81 2.73
C SER A 73 -16.89 -18.39 3.47
N ASP A 74 -16.71 -18.63 4.77
CA ASP A 74 -17.80 -18.94 5.69
C ASP A 74 -18.75 -17.74 5.91
N GLN A 75 -18.33 -16.54 5.52
CA GLN A 75 -19.12 -15.30 5.60
C GLN A 75 -19.59 -14.89 4.20
N SER A 76 -20.89 -14.99 3.94
CA SER A 76 -21.50 -14.53 2.69
C SER A 76 -22.00 -13.08 2.79
N ASN A 77 -22.22 -12.44 1.64
CA ASN A 77 -22.83 -11.10 1.51
C ASN A 77 -22.14 -9.99 2.31
N THR A 78 -20.81 -10.04 2.45
CA THR A 78 -20.06 -9.03 3.19
C THR A 78 -19.26 -8.15 2.23
N THR A 79 -19.29 -6.84 2.45
CA THR A 79 -18.45 -5.89 1.72
C THR A 79 -17.73 -4.99 2.71
N ARG A 80 -16.41 -4.91 2.60
CA ARG A 80 -15.58 -4.01 3.41
C ARG A 80 -14.52 -3.33 2.56
N THR A 81 -14.50 -2.01 2.61
CA THR A 81 -13.53 -1.19 1.88
C THR A 81 -12.40 -0.77 2.80
N VAL A 82 -11.16 -0.98 2.36
CA VAL A 82 -9.94 -0.52 3.01
C VAL A 82 -9.34 0.60 2.18
N ILE A 83 -9.03 1.71 2.85
CA ILE A 83 -8.40 2.89 2.26
C ILE A 83 -6.96 2.91 2.74
N PHE A 84 -6.00 2.84 1.82
CA PHE A 84 -4.57 2.82 2.14
C PHE A 84 -3.98 4.23 2.17
N ASP A 85 -4.40 5.04 3.16
CA ASP A 85 -3.88 6.40 3.41
C ASP A 85 -2.84 6.45 4.56
N SER A 86 -2.72 5.34 5.28
CA SER A 86 -1.93 5.16 6.48
C SER A 86 -1.39 3.73 6.52
N PRO A 87 -0.40 3.40 7.38
CA PRO A 87 0.23 2.09 7.42
C PRO A 87 -0.69 0.99 8.02
N ILE A 88 -1.80 0.71 7.35
CA ILE A 88 -2.81 -0.28 7.74
C ILE A 88 -2.41 -1.65 7.18
N THR A 89 -2.33 -2.64 8.06
CA THR A 89 -2.03 -4.04 7.70
C THR A 89 -3.21 -4.98 7.93
N ASN A 90 -4.22 -4.56 8.68
CA ASN A 90 -5.42 -5.36 8.95
C ASN A 90 -6.40 -5.23 7.78
N ILE A 91 -6.52 -6.30 6.99
CA ILE A 91 -7.44 -6.42 5.86
C ILE A 91 -8.41 -7.60 6.09
N PRO A 92 -9.60 -7.59 5.46
CA PRO A 92 -10.64 -8.60 5.73
C PRO A 92 -10.21 -10.04 5.45
N PHE A 93 -9.39 -10.25 4.42
CA PHE A 93 -8.78 -11.54 4.12
C PHE A 93 -7.45 -11.35 3.38
N GLY A 94 -6.60 -12.37 3.44
CA GLY A 94 -5.23 -12.29 2.94
C GLY A 94 -4.31 -11.50 3.87
N LYS A 95 -3.21 -10.99 3.34
CA LYS A 95 -2.19 -10.23 4.09
C LYS A 95 -1.65 -9.07 3.26
N VAL A 96 -1.32 -7.97 3.93
CA VAL A 96 -0.48 -6.92 3.34
C VAL A 96 0.98 -7.33 3.54
N ILE A 97 1.70 -7.61 2.46
CA ILE A 97 3.11 -8.06 2.52
C ILE A 97 4.10 -6.92 2.28
N PHE A 98 3.64 -5.83 1.67
CA PHE A 98 4.41 -4.59 1.53
C PHE A 98 3.46 -3.39 1.45
N LEU A 99 3.87 -2.28 2.05
CA LEU A 99 3.07 -1.05 2.09
C LEU A 99 4.00 0.16 2.21
N ASP A 100 3.85 1.10 1.27
CA ASP A 100 4.42 2.43 1.34
C ASP A 100 3.31 3.46 1.16
N THR A 101 3.08 4.28 2.19
CA THR A 101 2.10 5.39 2.20
C THR A 101 2.75 6.74 2.43
N THR A 102 4.07 6.84 2.21
CA THR A 102 4.85 8.08 2.38
C THR A 102 4.36 9.18 1.45
N PHE A 103 4.06 8.82 0.20
CA PHE A 103 3.37 9.66 -0.77
C PHE A 103 2.27 8.84 -1.44
N LEU A 104 1.04 9.33 -1.40
CA LEU A 104 -0.09 8.61 -1.94
C LEU A 104 -0.09 8.66 -3.49
N PRO A 105 -0.66 7.64 -4.18
CA PRO A 105 -1.26 6.44 -3.58
C PRO A 105 -0.23 5.43 -3.06
N GLY A 106 1.05 5.64 -3.35
CA GLY A 106 2.14 4.77 -2.90
C GLY A 106 2.06 3.37 -3.50
N THR A 107 2.66 2.41 -2.81
CA THR A 107 2.70 1.00 -3.24
C THR A 107 2.03 0.13 -2.20
N VAL A 108 1.15 -0.75 -2.64
CA VAL A 108 0.48 -1.73 -1.79
C VAL A 108 0.66 -3.10 -2.41
N THR A 109 1.25 -4.04 -1.68
CA THR A 109 1.35 -5.44 -2.12
C THR A 109 0.55 -6.33 -1.19
N LEU A 110 -0.40 -7.04 -1.78
CA LEU A 110 -1.30 -7.96 -1.10
C LEU A 110 -0.92 -9.40 -1.46
N ASP A 111 -0.90 -10.26 -0.46
CA ASP A 111 -0.95 -11.72 -0.62
C ASP A 111 -2.38 -12.16 -0.33
N LEU A 112 -3.12 -12.47 -1.40
CA LEU A 112 -4.49 -12.97 -1.34
C LEU A 112 -4.49 -14.44 -1.75
N PHE A 113 -4.55 -15.33 -0.77
CA PHE A 113 -4.59 -16.78 -0.97
C PHE A 113 -3.39 -17.36 -1.72
N GLY A 114 -2.21 -16.73 -1.59
CA GLY A 114 -0.98 -17.09 -2.30
C GLY A 114 -0.81 -16.37 -3.63
N HIS A 115 -1.78 -15.54 -4.05
CA HIS A 115 -1.63 -14.64 -5.17
C HIS A 115 -1.07 -13.30 -4.72
N GLU A 116 -0.08 -12.83 -5.46
CA GLU A 116 0.59 -11.57 -5.16
C GLU A 116 0.00 -10.47 -6.06
N ILE A 117 -0.65 -9.48 -5.47
CA ILE A 117 -1.24 -8.35 -6.18
C ILE A 117 -0.56 -7.09 -5.70
N GLU A 118 0.17 -6.44 -6.58
CA GLU A 118 0.93 -5.23 -6.29
C GLU A 118 0.35 -4.04 -7.05
N LEU A 119 -0.12 -3.07 -6.29
CA LEU A 119 -0.74 -1.84 -6.75
C LEU A 119 0.33 -0.75 -6.81
N LEU A 120 0.87 -0.49 -7.99
CA LEU A 120 1.80 0.63 -8.22
C LEU A 120 1.08 1.74 -9.01
N PRO A 121 1.44 3.02 -8.80
CA PRO A 121 0.79 4.12 -9.52
C PRO A 121 0.92 4.01 -11.04
N ARG A 122 2.01 3.40 -11.53
CA ARG A 122 2.32 3.27 -12.96
C ARG A 122 1.76 2.00 -13.59
N VAL A 123 1.74 0.89 -12.85
CA VAL A 123 1.44 -0.44 -13.38
C VAL A 123 0.78 -1.29 -12.30
N LEU A 124 -0.06 -2.22 -12.71
CA LEU A 124 -0.54 -3.27 -11.81
C LEU A 124 0.39 -4.47 -11.99
N ALA A 125 0.85 -5.10 -10.92
CA ALA A 125 1.55 -6.38 -11.02
C ALA A 125 0.71 -7.48 -10.36
N VAL A 126 0.52 -8.58 -11.09
CA VAL A 126 -0.25 -9.75 -10.66
C VAL A 126 0.65 -10.96 -10.77
N ASN A 127 0.85 -11.67 -9.67
CA ASN A 127 1.77 -12.79 -9.54
C ASN A 127 3.16 -12.47 -10.12
N ARG A 128 3.68 -11.28 -9.79
CA ARG A 128 4.97 -10.73 -10.24
C ARG A 128 5.08 -10.46 -11.75
N LYS A 129 3.96 -10.45 -12.47
CA LYS A 129 3.88 -10.03 -13.88
C LYS A 129 3.23 -8.66 -13.98
N GLU A 130 3.93 -7.74 -14.63
CA GLU A 130 3.39 -6.41 -14.91
C GLU A 130 2.27 -6.47 -15.94
N VAL A 131 1.17 -5.81 -15.64
CA VAL A 131 0.00 -5.61 -16.50
C VAL A 131 -0.41 -4.15 -16.46
N SER A 132 -0.77 -3.59 -17.62
CA SER A 132 -1.23 -2.20 -17.67
C SER A 132 -2.57 -2.04 -16.94
N TRP A 133 -2.71 -0.93 -16.23
CA TRP A 133 -4.00 -0.53 -15.66
C TRP A 133 -5.06 -0.38 -16.75
N LYS A 134 -6.20 -1.04 -16.54
CA LYS A 134 -7.40 -0.93 -17.38
C LYS A 134 -8.61 -0.93 -16.46
N SER A 135 -9.34 0.17 -16.40
CA SER A 135 -10.56 0.26 -15.58
C SER A 135 -11.58 -0.77 -16.04
N GLY A 136 -12.29 -1.39 -15.08
CA GLY A 136 -13.23 -2.47 -15.33
C GLY A 136 -12.59 -3.82 -15.71
N ALA A 137 -11.24 -3.92 -15.72
CA ALA A 137 -10.57 -5.19 -15.96
C ALA A 137 -10.91 -6.20 -14.87
N ARG A 138 -11.12 -7.46 -15.29
CA ARG A 138 -11.43 -8.57 -14.40
C ARG A 138 -10.34 -9.63 -14.52
N PHE A 139 -9.80 -10.05 -13.39
CA PHE A 139 -8.79 -11.07 -13.28
C PHE A 139 -9.34 -12.23 -12.47
N GLN A 140 -9.41 -13.41 -13.08
CA GLN A 140 -9.69 -14.64 -12.36
C GLN A 140 -8.35 -15.25 -11.96
N LEU A 141 -8.13 -15.43 -10.66
CA LEU A 141 -6.88 -15.95 -10.13
C LEU A 141 -7.11 -17.38 -9.65
N LEU A 142 -6.64 -18.33 -10.45
CA LEU A 142 -6.79 -19.77 -10.19
C LEU A 142 -5.65 -20.27 -9.31
N GLN A 143 -5.92 -21.26 -8.46
CA GLN A 143 -4.90 -21.82 -7.56
C GLN A 143 -3.67 -22.39 -8.29
N THR A 144 -3.82 -22.81 -9.55
CA THR A 144 -2.76 -23.33 -10.40
C THR A 144 -1.78 -22.25 -10.89
N GLU A 145 -2.18 -20.98 -10.86
CA GLU A 145 -1.40 -19.84 -11.36
C GLU A 145 -0.57 -19.16 -10.28
N LYS A 146 -0.57 -19.71 -9.06
CA LYS A 146 0.18 -19.15 -7.95
C LYS A 146 1.67 -19.06 -8.29
N PRO A 147 2.31 -17.92 -7.98
CA PRO A 147 3.76 -17.82 -8.11
C PRO A 147 4.42 -18.79 -7.12
N PRO A 148 5.64 -19.28 -7.42
CA PRO A 148 6.40 -20.04 -6.44
C PRO A 148 6.61 -19.19 -5.18
N PRO A 149 6.72 -19.82 -3.99
CA PRO A 149 7.03 -19.10 -2.76
C PRO A 149 8.22 -18.18 -2.97
N ARG A 150 8.17 -16.94 -2.45
CA ARG A 150 9.37 -16.08 -2.47
C ARG A 150 10.46 -16.84 -1.73
N ASP A 151 11.64 -16.95 -2.34
CA ASP A 151 12.80 -17.51 -1.66
C ASP A 151 12.99 -16.73 -0.35
N THR A 152 12.86 -17.42 0.78
CA THR A 152 13.22 -16.82 2.06
C THR A 152 14.67 -16.35 1.95
N PRO A 153 15.03 -15.14 2.40
CA PRO A 153 16.40 -14.67 2.33
C PRO A 153 17.31 -15.77 2.87
N ARG A 154 18.25 -16.22 2.03
CA ARG A 154 19.21 -17.27 2.36
C ARG A 154 19.79 -16.93 3.73
N LYS A 155 19.49 -17.74 4.76
CA LYS A 155 20.11 -17.58 6.08
C LYS A 155 21.61 -17.46 5.84
N TRP A 156 22.17 -16.31 6.17
CA TRP A 156 23.59 -16.06 6.01
C TRP A 156 24.34 -17.00 6.96
N ASN A 157 24.94 -18.05 6.42
CA ASN A 157 25.63 -19.09 7.22
C ASN A 157 27.04 -18.68 7.67
N GLY A 158 27.41 -17.40 7.57
CA GLY A 158 28.70 -16.89 8.09
C GLY A 158 29.97 -17.37 7.36
N ALA A 159 29.86 -18.27 6.37
CA ALA A 159 31.02 -18.79 5.68
C ALA A 159 31.60 -17.74 4.72
N ARG A 160 32.75 -17.16 5.08
CA ARG A 160 33.56 -16.38 4.13
C ARG A 160 34.03 -17.29 2.99
N PRO A 161 33.92 -16.87 1.72
CA PRO A 161 34.59 -17.58 0.63
C PRO A 161 36.10 -17.60 0.93
N LYS A 162 36.71 -18.78 0.80
CA LYS A 162 38.17 -18.90 0.88
C LYS A 162 38.80 -18.19 -0.33
N PRO A 163 39.94 -17.51 -0.15
CA PRO A 163 40.64 -16.80 -1.22
C PRO A 163 41.13 -17.76 -2.32
#